data_AF-A0A925EFY3-F1
#
_entry.id   AF-A0A925EFY3-F1
#
_cell.length_a   1.000
_cell.length_b   1.000
_cell.length_c   1.000
_cell.angle_alpha   90.00
_cell.angle_beta   90.00
_cell.angle_gamma   90.00
#
_symmetry.space_group_name_H-M   'P 1'
#
loop_
_entity.id
_entity.type
_entity.pdbx_description
1 polymer ?
#
loop_
_entity_poly.entity_id
_entity_poly.type
_entity_poly.pdbx_seq_one_letter_code
_entity_poly.pdbx_strand_id
1 'polypeptide(L)'
;MVGLLIAYLPTMYSAFSRREQAVNLLEVRAGSPPSASEMLLRFNRIHGLDKLTDYWKTWEIWFADVEESHTTLPALVFFRSPRPENSWITSAGAVLDTAALTLSSIDIPYEASAALSIRAGFLALRRIADYFDISHPRDPHYPTTPIAIKREEYDEVIRQLEEAGLPIKADREQAWTDFAGWRVNYDRVLLVLCTLVMAPQTPWSSDRAPKFKNPPLFFKKKKHHIK
;
A
#
# COMPACT_ATOMS: atom_id res chain seq x y z
N MET A 1 -5.96 -36.29 -6.96
CA MET A 1 -6.26 -34.90 -6.55
C MET A 1 -5.83 -34.58 -5.12
N VAL A 2 -6.05 -35.45 -4.12
CA VAL A 2 -5.60 -35.21 -2.73
C VAL A 2 -4.08 -34.98 -2.60
N GLY A 3 -3.24 -35.70 -3.36
CA GLY A 3 -1.78 -35.52 -3.32
C GLY A 3 -1.26 -34.17 -3.83
N LEU A 4 -1.99 -33.51 -4.75
CA LEU A 4 -1.63 -32.19 -5.28
C LEU A 4 -1.95 -31.07 -4.26
N LEU A 5 -3.06 -31.23 -3.53
CA LEU A 5 -3.44 -30.36 -2.40
C LEU A 5 -2.48 -30.46 -1.21
N ILE A 6 -2.00 -31.68 -0.88
CA ILE A 6 -1.02 -31.89 0.20
C ILE A 6 0.33 -31.26 -0.13
N ALA A 7 0.75 -31.27 -1.40
CA ALA A 7 2.01 -30.66 -1.84
C ALA A 7 1.95 -29.12 -1.88
N TYR A 8 0.78 -28.52 -2.16
CA TYR A 8 0.63 -27.06 -2.30
C TYR A 8 0.44 -26.31 -0.98
N LEU A 9 -0.11 -26.95 0.05
CA LEU A 9 -0.35 -26.32 1.35
C LEU A 9 0.94 -25.81 2.02
N PRO A 10 2.05 -26.58 2.08
CA PRO A 10 3.32 -26.09 2.60
C PRO A 10 3.83 -24.86 1.84
N THR A 11 3.78 -24.88 0.50
CA THR A 11 4.21 -23.75 -0.34
C THR A 11 3.38 -22.50 -0.09
N MET A 12 2.05 -22.62 -0.02
CA MET A 12 1.16 -21.50 0.32
C MET A 12 1.43 -20.96 1.72
N TYR A 13 1.62 -21.83 2.71
CA TYR A 13 1.92 -21.40 4.07
C TYR A 13 3.28 -20.70 4.17
N SER A 14 4.31 -21.21 3.48
CA SER A 14 5.63 -20.58 3.42
C SER A 14 5.58 -19.20 2.75
N ALA A 15 4.86 -19.06 1.63
CA ALA A 15 4.69 -17.77 0.97
C ALA A 15 3.92 -16.78 1.85
N PHE A 16 2.82 -17.23 2.49
CA PHE A 16 2.07 -16.43 3.45
C PHE A 16 2.94 -16.00 4.64
N SER A 17 3.65 -16.93 5.26
CA SER A 17 4.51 -16.65 6.41
C SER A 17 5.61 -15.64 6.08
N ARG A 18 6.23 -15.76 4.90
CA ARG A 18 7.25 -14.80 4.42
C ARG A 18 6.66 -13.41 4.21
N ARG A 19 5.48 -13.32 3.56
CA ARG A 19 4.76 -12.05 3.41
C ARG A 19 4.48 -11.41 4.77
N GLU A 20 3.94 -12.18 5.71
CA GLU A 20 3.52 -11.67 7.01
C GLU A 20 4.68 -11.24 7.90
N GLN A 21 5.90 -11.72 7.67
CA GLN A 21 7.05 -11.31 8.47
C GLN A 21 7.30 -9.80 8.40
N ALA A 22 7.34 -9.21 7.20
CA ALA A 22 7.55 -7.76 7.05
C ALA A 22 6.33 -6.94 7.53
N VAL A 23 5.11 -7.45 7.28
CA VAL A 23 3.86 -6.84 7.76
C VAL A 23 3.82 -6.74 9.27
N ASN A 24 4.18 -7.82 9.99
CA ASN A 24 4.21 -7.82 11.45
C ASN A 24 5.31 -6.92 12.00
N LEU A 25 6.47 -6.84 11.34
CA LEU A 25 7.53 -5.92 11.72
C LEU A 25 7.11 -4.45 11.54
N LEU A 26 6.18 -4.15 10.64
CA LEU A 26 5.76 -2.78 10.39
C LEU A 26 5.06 -2.13 11.60
N GLU A 27 4.36 -2.89 12.44
CA GLU A 27 3.57 -2.36 13.55
C GLU A 27 4.41 -1.52 14.55
N VAL A 28 5.61 -1.98 14.89
CA VAL A 28 6.51 -1.22 15.79
C VAL A 28 7.11 0.02 15.12
N ARG A 29 6.98 0.16 13.80
CA ARG A 29 7.49 1.30 13.02
C ARG A 29 6.39 2.27 12.63
N ALA A 30 5.27 1.80 12.08
CA ALA A 30 4.21 2.62 11.51
C ALA A 30 2.92 2.63 12.34
N GLY A 31 2.86 1.87 13.45
CA GLY A 31 1.66 1.76 14.28
C GLY A 31 0.63 0.76 13.77
N SER A 32 -0.51 0.72 14.44
CA SER A 32 -1.68 -0.08 14.08
C SER A 32 -2.96 0.78 14.24
N PRO A 33 -3.64 1.14 13.15
CA PRO A 33 -3.31 0.83 11.75
C PRO A 33 -2.00 1.50 11.29
N PRO A 34 -1.31 0.96 10.27
CA PRO A 34 -0.03 1.51 9.82
C PRO A 34 -0.22 2.89 9.17
N SER A 35 0.63 3.85 9.52
CA SER A 35 0.62 5.22 9.00
C SER A 35 2.02 5.67 8.58
N ALA A 36 2.09 6.37 7.44
CA ALA A 36 3.34 6.94 6.96
C ALA A 36 3.90 8.04 7.86
N SER A 37 3.02 8.88 8.43
CA SER A 37 3.42 9.94 9.37
C SER A 37 4.02 9.34 10.64
N GLU A 38 3.34 8.36 11.24
CA GLU A 38 3.81 7.67 12.44
C GLU A 38 5.16 6.98 12.19
N MET A 39 5.36 6.38 11.01
CA MET A 39 6.64 5.79 10.64
C MET A 39 7.77 6.82 10.70
N LEU A 40 7.62 7.96 10.02
CA LEU A 40 8.63 9.02 10.03
C LEU A 40 8.86 9.60 11.44
N LEU A 41 7.79 9.81 12.20
CA LEU A 41 7.86 10.28 13.59
C LEU A 41 8.68 9.33 14.48
N ARG A 42 8.46 8.01 14.35
CA ARG A 42 9.21 7.02 15.14
C ARG A 42 10.67 6.95 14.73
N PHE A 43 10.97 6.93 13.44
CA PHE A 43 12.36 6.95 12.97
C PHE A 43 13.09 8.21 13.41
N ASN A 44 12.43 9.37 13.39
CA ASN A 44 13.01 10.60 13.91
C ASN A 44 13.28 10.52 15.42
N ARG A 45 12.31 10.02 16.20
CA ARG A 45 12.42 9.90 17.67
C ARG A 45 13.57 9.02 18.13
N ILE A 46 13.90 7.99 17.36
CA ILE A 46 15.02 7.08 17.66
C ILE A 46 16.33 7.49 16.98
N HIS A 47 16.38 8.68 16.35
CA HIS A 47 17.53 9.16 15.57
C HIS A 47 17.97 8.18 14.47
N GLY A 48 17.01 7.52 13.83
CA GLY A 48 17.24 6.43 12.87
C GLY A 48 16.83 6.73 11.43
N LEU A 49 16.69 8.01 11.03
CA LEU A 49 16.32 8.36 9.65
C LEU A 49 17.29 7.78 8.60
N ASP A 50 18.58 7.64 8.95
CA ASP A 50 19.61 6.97 8.12
C ASP A 50 19.31 5.48 7.88
N LYS A 51 18.52 4.84 8.75
CA LYS A 51 18.14 3.43 8.63
C LYS A 51 16.99 3.20 7.68
N LEU A 52 16.30 4.24 7.21
CA LEU A 52 15.21 4.10 6.24
C LEU A 52 15.67 3.36 4.96
N THR A 53 16.92 3.57 4.54
CA THR A 53 17.54 2.87 3.40
C THR A 53 17.46 1.34 3.51
N ASP A 54 17.65 0.78 4.71
CA ASP A 54 17.57 -0.66 4.93
C ASP A 54 16.12 -1.17 4.84
N TYR A 55 15.16 -0.35 5.25
CA TYR A 55 13.73 -0.65 5.08
C TYR A 55 13.32 -0.64 3.63
N TRP A 56 13.80 0.33 2.84
CA TRP A 56 13.50 0.39 1.42
C TRP A 56 13.96 -0.88 0.70
N LYS A 57 15.19 -1.34 0.97
CA LYS A 57 15.72 -2.59 0.41
C LYS A 57 14.90 -3.81 0.85
N THR A 58 14.50 -3.85 2.12
CA THR A 58 13.68 -4.94 2.66
C THR A 58 12.32 -5.01 1.95
N TRP A 59 11.68 -3.85 1.77
CA TRP A 59 10.36 -3.79 1.14
C TRP A 59 10.42 -3.92 -0.38
N GLU A 60 11.50 -3.50 -1.03
CA GLU A 60 11.75 -3.80 -2.45
C GLU A 60 11.73 -5.31 -2.70
N ILE A 61 12.48 -6.08 -1.91
CA ILE A 61 12.48 -7.56 -1.97
C ILE A 61 11.09 -8.10 -1.64
N TRP A 62 10.44 -7.58 -0.59
CA TRP A 62 9.10 -8.02 -0.21
C TRP A 62 8.07 -7.81 -1.33
N PHE A 63 8.14 -6.70 -2.05
CA PHE A 63 7.25 -6.43 -3.18
C PHE A 63 7.47 -7.42 -4.33
N ALA A 64 8.73 -7.75 -4.63
CA ALA A 64 9.04 -8.78 -5.64
C ALA A 64 8.48 -10.16 -5.23
N ASP A 65 8.69 -10.56 -3.98
CA ASP A 65 8.16 -11.83 -3.44
C ASP A 65 6.63 -11.86 -3.45
N VAL A 66 5.97 -10.74 -3.10
CA VAL A 66 4.51 -10.61 -3.12
C VAL A 66 3.98 -10.67 -4.54
N GLU A 67 4.61 -9.97 -5.48
CA GLU A 67 4.23 -10.03 -6.88
C GLU A 67 4.27 -11.47 -7.41
N GLU A 68 5.40 -12.15 -7.25
CA GLU A 68 5.58 -13.53 -7.73
C GLU A 68 4.56 -14.46 -7.09
N SER A 69 4.46 -14.44 -5.75
CA SER A 69 3.59 -15.35 -5.02
C SER A 69 2.11 -15.08 -5.26
N HIS A 70 1.68 -13.83 -5.37
CA HIS A 70 0.25 -13.48 -5.49
C HIS A 70 -0.27 -13.55 -6.92
N THR A 71 0.62 -13.51 -7.93
CA THR A 71 0.24 -13.81 -9.32
C THR A 71 0.32 -15.32 -9.63
N THR A 72 1.22 -16.06 -8.96
CA THR A 72 1.34 -17.52 -9.12
C THR A 72 0.33 -18.30 -8.27
N LEU A 73 0.03 -17.81 -7.06
CA LEU A 73 -0.92 -18.39 -6.09
C LEU A 73 -1.96 -17.33 -5.67
N PRO A 74 -2.91 -16.97 -6.55
CA PRO A 74 -3.86 -15.86 -6.33
C PRO A 74 -4.74 -15.98 -5.09
N ALA A 75 -4.92 -17.18 -4.55
CA ALA A 75 -5.61 -17.37 -3.28
C ALA A 75 -4.94 -16.60 -2.12
N LEU A 76 -3.60 -16.41 -2.17
CA LEU A 76 -2.84 -15.68 -1.15
C LEU A 76 -3.27 -14.21 -1.01
N VAL A 77 -3.79 -13.60 -2.08
CA VAL A 77 -4.33 -12.23 -2.09
C VAL A 77 -5.44 -12.09 -1.04
N PHE A 78 -6.24 -13.15 -0.87
CA PHE A 78 -7.37 -13.19 0.06
C PHE A 78 -7.02 -13.75 1.44
N PHE A 79 -5.78 -14.25 1.64
CA PHE A 79 -5.34 -14.69 2.96
C PHE A 79 -5.13 -13.45 3.83
N ARG A 80 -6.01 -13.25 4.81
CA ARG A 80 -5.92 -12.14 5.76
C ARG A 80 -4.74 -12.33 6.72
N SER A 81 -4.18 -11.22 7.17
CA SER A 81 -3.22 -11.24 8.26
C SER A 81 -3.86 -11.87 9.52
N PRO A 82 -3.10 -12.60 10.36
CA PRO A 82 -3.67 -13.26 11.54
C PRO A 82 -4.29 -12.28 12.54
N ARG A 83 -3.75 -11.06 12.59
CA ARG A 83 -4.25 -9.95 13.41
C ARG A 83 -5.30 -9.15 12.63
N PRO A 84 -6.53 -8.96 13.15
CA PRO A 84 -7.62 -8.28 12.43
C PRO A 84 -7.31 -6.85 11.96
N GLU A 85 -6.50 -6.14 12.73
CA GLU A 85 -6.05 -4.77 12.49
C GLU A 85 -4.96 -4.67 11.40
N ASN A 86 -4.30 -5.78 11.07
CA ASN A 86 -3.22 -5.81 10.10
C ASN A 86 -3.75 -6.19 8.71
N SER A 87 -3.11 -5.63 7.69
CA SER A 87 -3.33 -6.05 6.32
C SER A 87 -2.10 -5.81 5.47
N TRP A 88 -1.74 -6.80 4.65
CA TRP A 88 -0.59 -6.71 3.76
C TRP A 88 -0.73 -5.53 2.78
N ILE A 89 -1.94 -5.23 2.31
CA ILE A 89 -2.16 -4.15 1.33
C ILE A 89 -2.10 -2.76 1.96
N THR A 90 -2.60 -2.58 3.19
CA THR A 90 -2.48 -1.29 3.89
C THR A 90 -1.06 -1.06 4.38
N SER A 91 -0.35 -2.14 4.74
CA SER A 91 1.08 -2.10 5.07
C SER A 91 1.92 -1.67 3.85
N ALA A 92 1.63 -2.24 2.67
CA ALA A 92 2.23 -1.80 1.41
C ALA A 92 1.96 -0.31 1.15
N GLY A 93 0.71 0.14 1.32
CA GLY A 93 0.34 1.55 1.18
C GLY A 93 1.14 2.47 2.10
N ALA A 94 1.20 2.16 3.39
CA ALA A 94 1.93 2.96 4.37
C ALA A 94 3.42 3.08 4.02
N VAL A 95 4.08 1.99 3.61
CA VAL A 95 5.50 2.00 3.24
C VAL A 95 5.75 2.83 1.97
N LEU A 96 4.89 2.70 0.97
CA LEU A 96 4.98 3.49 -0.27
C LEU A 96 4.78 4.98 0.01
N ASP A 97 3.82 5.32 0.86
CA ASP A 97 3.55 6.69 1.28
C ASP A 97 4.71 7.26 2.12
N THR A 98 5.32 6.46 3.01
CA THR A 98 6.53 6.88 3.75
C THR A 98 7.67 7.17 2.79
N ALA A 99 7.95 6.28 1.83
CA ALA A 99 9.02 6.50 0.84
C ALA A 99 8.74 7.73 -0.03
N ALA A 100 7.48 7.94 -0.45
CA ALA A 100 7.07 9.10 -1.22
C ALA A 100 7.27 10.40 -0.43
N LEU A 101 6.85 10.44 0.84
CA LEU A 101 7.07 11.58 1.74
C LEU A 101 8.57 11.83 1.99
N THR A 102 9.36 10.77 2.18
CA THR A 102 10.81 10.89 2.36
C THR A 102 11.46 11.56 1.16
N LEU A 103 11.15 11.11 -0.06
CA LEU A 103 11.74 11.65 -1.28
C LEU A 103 11.27 13.07 -1.60
N SER A 104 10.00 13.36 -1.35
CA SER A 104 9.37 14.61 -1.76
C SER A 104 9.54 15.73 -0.73
N SER A 105 9.48 15.42 0.56
CA SER A 105 9.27 16.43 1.61
C SER A 105 10.39 16.51 2.65
N ILE A 106 11.12 15.42 2.90
CA ILE A 106 12.16 15.39 3.93
C ILE A 106 13.50 15.84 3.34
N ASP A 107 14.15 16.80 3.99
CA ASP A 107 15.44 17.38 3.58
C ASP A 107 16.61 16.56 4.16
N ILE A 108 16.76 15.35 3.62
CA ILE A 108 17.87 14.43 3.88
C ILE A 108 18.53 14.03 2.55
N PRO A 109 19.77 13.49 2.56
CA PRO A 109 20.41 13.01 1.34
C PRO A 109 19.52 12.07 0.54
N TYR A 110 19.53 12.24 -0.78
CA TYR A 110 18.73 11.42 -1.68
C TYR A 110 19.17 9.95 -1.64
N GLU A 111 18.20 9.05 -1.43
CA GLU A 111 18.41 7.61 -1.37
C GLU A 111 17.64 6.92 -2.51
N ALA A 112 18.37 6.39 -3.49
CA ALA A 112 17.79 5.74 -4.67
C ALA A 112 16.91 4.52 -4.30
N SER A 113 17.22 3.84 -3.19
CA SER A 113 16.46 2.68 -2.72
C SER A 113 15.00 3.03 -2.40
N ALA A 114 14.71 4.26 -1.94
CA ALA A 114 13.33 4.69 -1.71
C ALA A 114 12.53 4.72 -3.03
N ALA A 115 13.12 5.27 -4.10
CA ALA A 115 12.49 5.34 -5.41
C ALA A 115 12.32 3.95 -6.04
N LEU A 116 13.32 3.07 -5.87
CA LEU A 116 13.25 1.67 -6.30
C LEU A 116 12.18 0.89 -5.55
N SER A 117 12.04 1.09 -4.23
CA SER A 117 10.99 0.50 -3.41
C SER A 117 9.60 0.93 -3.88
N ILE A 118 9.39 2.23 -4.17
CA ILE A 118 8.14 2.72 -4.75
C ILE A 118 7.85 2.05 -6.08
N ARG A 119 8.87 1.93 -6.94
CA ARG A 119 8.75 1.28 -8.26
C ARG A 119 8.39 -0.20 -8.14
N ALA A 120 9.08 -0.95 -7.29
CA ALA A 120 8.79 -2.34 -7.01
C ALA A 120 7.35 -2.50 -6.52
N GLY A 121 6.91 -1.66 -5.59
CA GLY A 121 5.55 -1.74 -5.05
C GLY A 121 4.47 -1.43 -6.08
N PHE A 122 4.57 -0.34 -6.85
CA PHE A 122 3.51 -0.07 -7.83
C PHE A 122 3.49 -1.11 -8.97
N LEU A 123 4.63 -1.69 -9.35
CA LEU A 123 4.67 -2.78 -10.33
C LEU A 123 4.01 -4.04 -9.78
N ALA A 124 4.34 -4.43 -8.54
CA ALA A 124 3.75 -5.57 -7.86
C ALA A 124 2.23 -5.43 -7.76
N LEU A 125 1.74 -4.29 -7.26
CA LEU A 125 0.31 -4.03 -7.11
C LEU A 125 -0.42 -4.00 -8.46
N ARG A 126 0.16 -3.40 -9.51
CA ARG A 126 -0.43 -3.38 -10.86
C ARG A 126 -0.51 -4.79 -11.45
N ARG A 127 0.52 -5.61 -11.31
CA ARG A 127 0.52 -7.01 -11.80
C ARG A 127 -0.52 -7.87 -11.09
N ILE A 128 -0.73 -7.67 -9.78
CA ILE A 128 -1.82 -8.32 -9.05
C ILE A 128 -3.18 -7.81 -9.57
N ALA A 129 -3.34 -6.51 -9.80
CA ALA A 129 -4.58 -5.96 -10.35
C ALA A 129 -4.88 -6.49 -11.76
N ASP A 130 -3.86 -6.55 -12.63
CA ASP A 130 -3.95 -7.14 -13.97
C ASP A 130 -4.39 -8.61 -13.91
N TYR A 131 -3.89 -9.39 -12.95
CA TYR A 131 -4.33 -10.79 -12.75
C TYR A 131 -5.85 -10.91 -12.49
N PHE A 132 -6.45 -9.94 -11.81
CA PHE A 132 -7.89 -9.91 -11.51
C PHE A 132 -8.71 -9.08 -12.51
N ASP A 133 -8.15 -8.72 -13.67
CA ASP A 133 -8.80 -7.87 -14.68
C ASP A 133 -9.27 -6.50 -14.13
N ILE A 134 -8.59 -5.99 -13.10
CA ILE A 134 -8.90 -4.71 -12.48
C ILE A 134 -8.30 -3.59 -13.33
N SER A 135 -9.17 -2.84 -14.01
CA SER A 135 -8.75 -1.71 -14.83
C SER A 135 -8.08 -0.60 -14.00
N HIS A 136 -6.92 -0.14 -14.48
CA HIS A 136 -6.16 0.97 -13.90
C HIS A 136 -5.45 1.78 -14.99
N PRO A 137 -5.08 3.05 -14.74
CA PRO A 137 -4.27 3.83 -15.66
C PRO A 137 -2.92 3.14 -15.92
N ARG A 138 -2.52 3.00 -17.19
CA ARG A 138 -1.23 2.39 -17.57
C ARG A 138 -0.06 3.36 -17.36
N ASP A 139 -0.31 4.64 -17.65
CA ASP A 139 0.68 5.71 -17.62
C ASP A 139 0.15 6.95 -16.87
N PRO A 140 -0.11 6.83 -15.55
CA PRO A 140 -0.69 7.91 -14.77
C PRO A 140 0.30 9.07 -14.58
N HIS A 141 -0.18 10.28 -14.81
CA HIS A 141 0.60 11.52 -14.65
C HIS A 141 -0.20 12.52 -13.84
N TYR A 142 0.33 13.00 -12.72
CA TYR A 142 -0.27 14.10 -11.97
C TYR A 142 0.06 15.44 -12.64
N PRO A 143 -0.87 16.42 -12.73
CA PRO A 143 -2.23 16.43 -12.18
C PRO A 143 -3.32 15.85 -13.10
N THR A 144 -2.98 15.43 -14.33
CA THR A 144 -3.95 14.89 -15.30
C THR A 144 -4.71 13.66 -14.77
N THR A 145 -4.00 12.80 -14.04
CA THR A 145 -4.55 11.71 -13.24
C THR A 145 -4.53 12.16 -11.78
N PRO A 146 -5.70 12.31 -11.12
CA PRO A 146 -5.76 12.75 -9.74
C PRO A 146 -5.34 11.62 -8.78
N ILE A 147 -4.91 12.03 -7.58
CA ILE A 147 -4.71 11.14 -6.42
C ILE A 147 -5.84 11.32 -5.40
N ALA A 148 -6.05 10.33 -4.54
CA ALA A 148 -7.13 10.39 -3.55
C ALA A 148 -6.80 11.25 -2.31
N ILE A 149 -5.51 11.50 -2.04
CA ILE A 149 -5.05 12.32 -0.92
C ILE A 149 -5.22 13.80 -1.29
N LYS A 150 -5.83 14.58 -0.42
CA LYS A 150 -6.00 16.02 -0.64
C LYS A 150 -4.78 16.80 -0.15
N ARG A 151 -4.59 18.00 -0.70
CA ARG A 151 -3.48 18.87 -0.34
C ARG A 151 -3.46 19.19 1.16
N GLU A 152 -4.62 19.49 1.74
CA GLU A 152 -4.73 19.87 3.14
C GLU A 152 -4.32 18.73 4.09
N GLU A 153 -4.56 17.49 3.68
CA GLU A 153 -4.20 16.29 4.46
C GLU A 153 -2.70 16.02 4.41
N TYR A 154 -2.09 16.25 3.25
CA TYR A 154 -0.64 16.23 3.12
C TYR A 154 0.00 17.34 3.97
N ASP A 155 -0.51 18.57 3.88
CA ASP A 155 0.02 19.71 4.65
C ASP A 155 -0.10 19.48 6.17
N GLU A 156 -1.17 18.83 6.63
CA GLU A 156 -1.32 18.38 8.01
C GLU A 156 -0.20 17.43 8.44
N VAL A 157 0.09 16.40 7.64
CA VAL A 157 1.19 15.47 7.93
C VAL A 157 2.52 16.21 7.94
N ILE A 158 2.78 17.07 6.96
CA ILE A 158 4.03 17.84 6.90
C ILE A 158 4.20 18.72 8.15
N ARG A 159 3.14 19.39 8.61
CA ARG A 159 3.20 20.19 9.83
C ARG A 159 3.51 19.34 11.06
N GLN A 160 2.87 18.18 11.20
CA GLN A 160 3.16 17.26 12.30
C GLN A 160 4.61 16.79 12.30
N LEU A 161 5.18 16.52 11.12
CA LEU A 161 6.59 16.12 11.00
C LEU A 161 7.54 17.28 11.34
N GLU A 162 7.24 18.49 10.88
CA GLU A 162 7.99 19.70 11.20
C GLU A 162 7.98 20.02 12.69
N GLU A 163 6.82 19.94 13.35
CA GLU A 163 6.66 20.14 14.79
C GLU A 163 7.45 19.10 15.60
N ALA A 164 7.60 17.88 15.07
CA ALA A 164 8.44 16.83 15.66
C ALA A 164 9.94 17.00 15.37
N GLY A 165 10.34 18.04 14.65
CA GLY A 165 11.74 18.37 14.36
C GLY A 165 12.34 17.62 13.17
N LEU A 166 11.52 17.03 12.29
CA LEU A 166 12.04 16.50 11.03
C LEU A 166 12.50 17.65 10.12
N PRO A 167 13.63 17.50 9.39
CA PRO A 167 14.07 18.50 8.43
C PRO A 167 13.12 18.46 7.23
N ILE A 168 12.27 19.47 7.07
CA ILE A 168 11.33 19.57 5.94
C ILE A 168 11.88 20.52 4.90
N LYS A 169 11.78 20.15 3.62
CA LYS A 169 12.17 21.01 2.50
C LYS A 169 11.41 22.33 2.51
N ALA A 170 12.11 23.40 2.14
CA ALA A 170 11.55 24.76 2.15
C ALA A 170 10.45 24.97 1.09
N ASP A 171 10.62 24.42 -0.11
CA ASP A 171 9.64 24.54 -1.19
C ASP A 171 8.49 23.54 -1.03
N ARG A 172 7.41 23.99 -0.36
CA ARG A 172 6.23 23.16 -0.06
C ARG A 172 5.39 22.84 -1.29
N GLU A 173 5.38 23.72 -2.29
CA GLU A 173 4.62 23.49 -3.53
C GLU A 173 5.31 22.44 -4.41
N GLN A 174 6.64 22.51 -4.53
CA GLN A 174 7.40 21.47 -5.21
C GLN A 174 7.30 20.14 -4.48
N ALA A 175 7.43 20.14 -3.14
CA ALA A 175 7.29 18.92 -2.34
C ALA A 175 5.92 18.26 -2.52
N TRP A 176 4.83 19.02 -2.55
CA TRP A 176 3.49 18.50 -2.85
C TRP A 176 3.42 17.90 -4.26
N THR A 177 3.93 18.60 -5.26
CA THR A 177 3.92 18.14 -6.66
C THR A 177 4.71 16.84 -6.81
N ASP A 178 5.86 16.73 -6.15
CA ASP A 178 6.69 15.53 -6.13
C ASP A 178 5.99 14.38 -5.40
N PHE A 179 5.39 14.64 -4.23
CA PHE A 179 4.60 13.65 -3.49
C PHE A 179 3.48 13.08 -4.36
N ALA A 180 2.71 13.96 -4.99
CA ALA A 180 1.62 13.55 -5.87
C ALA A 180 2.13 12.80 -7.10
N GLY A 181 3.28 13.21 -7.65
CA GLY A 181 3.98 12.53 -8.74
C GLY A 181 4.41 11.11 -8.39
N TRP A 182 4.82 10.85 -7.14
CA TRP A 182 5.05 9.48 -6.66
C TRP A 182 3.74 8.73 -6.42
N ARG A 183 2.81 9.32 -5.65
CA ARG A 183 1.56 8.70 -5.19
C ARG A 183 0.68 8.22 -6.34
N VAL A 184 0.61 8.98 -7.43
CA VAL A 184 -0.24 8.68 -8.60
C VAL A 184 0.05 7.31 -9.23
N ASN A 185 1.27 6.79 -9.05
CA ASN A 185 1.68 5.51 -9.62
C ASN A 185 0.97 4.31 -8.98
N TYR A 186 0.60 4.41 -7.71
CA TYR A 186 0.00 3.33 -6.95
C TYR A 186 -1.37 3.68 -6.35
N ASP A 187 -1.82 4.95 -6.39
CA ASP A 187 -3.07 5.40 -5.77
C ASP A 187 -4.28 4.54 -6.15
N ARG A 188 -4.70 4.57 -7.42
CA ARG A 188 -5.91 3.86 -7.85
C ARG A 188 -5.86 2.37 -7.54
N VAL A 189 -4.71 1.74 -7.80
CA VAL A 189 -4.56 0.28 -7.64
C VAL A 189 -4.57 -0.11 -6.17
N LEU A 190 -3.85 0.63 -5.31
CA LEU A 190 -3.87 0.42 -3.86
C LEU A 190 -5.30 0.45 -3.32
N LEU A 191 -6.07 1.48 -3.69
CA LEU A 191 -7.44 1.66 -3.20
C LEU A 191 -8.37 0.52 -3.63
N VAL A 192 -8.27 0.09 -4.89
CA VAL A 192 -9.13 -0.99 -5.40
C VAL A 192 -8.72 -2.35 -4.80
N LEU A 193 -7.42 -2.60 -4.60
CA LEU A 193 -6.98 -3.81 -3.92
C LEU A 193 -7.41 -3.82 -2.44
N CYS A 194 -7.40 -2.67 -1.76
CA CYS A 194 -8.02 -2.53 -0.43
C CYS A 194 -9.49 -2.94 -0.43
N THR A 195 -10.28 -2.53 -1.44
CA THR A 195 -11.66 -2.99 -1.61
C THR A 195 -11.73 -4.50 -1.83
N LEU A 196 -10.90 -5.03 -2.74
CA LEU A 196 -10.90 -6.45 -3.13
C LEU A 196 -10.71 -7.37 -1.94
N VAL A 197 -9.78 -7.03 -1.04
CA VAL A 197 -9.45 -7.87 0.12
C VAL A 197 -10.22 -7.50 1.39
N MET A 198 -11.12 -6.49 1.30
CA MET A 198 -11.85 -5.92 2.45
C MET A 198 -10.88 -5.51 3.57
N ALA A 199 -9.88 -4.71 3.23
CA ALA A 199 -8.87 -4.26 4.17
C ALA A 199 -9.48 -3.48 5.36
N PRO A 200 -8.93 -3.63 6.58
CA PRO A 200 -9.35 -2.84 7.74
C PRO A 200 -9.10 -1.36 7.48
N GLN A 201 -9.95 -0.48 8.04
CA GLN A 201 -9.87 0.97 7.85
C GLN A 201 -8.50 1.51 8.30
N THR A 202 -7.78 2.14 7.38
CA THR A 202 -6.41 2.65 7.53
C THR A 202 -6.32 3.97 6.75
N PRO A 203 -5.72 5.03 7.31
CA PRO A 203 -5.57 6.32 6.63
C PRO A 203 -4.86 6.20 5.26
N TRP A 204 -5.24 7.08 4.32
CA TRP A 204 -4.67 7.23 2.98
C TRP A 204 -4.73 5.99 2.07
N SER A 205 -5.48 4.98 2.49
CA SER A 205 -5.60 3.68 1.84
C SER A 205 -7.05 3.19 1.92
N SER A 206 -7.38 2.26 2.81
CA SER A 206 -8.70 1.65 2.87
C SER A 206 -9.83 2.59 3.33
N ASP A 207 -9.50 3.74 3.94
CA ASP A 207 -10.43 4.85 4.22
C ASP A 207 -10.93 5.54 2.93
N ARG A 208 -10.20 5.44 1.82
CA ARG A 208 -10.58 5.93 0.49
C ARG A 208 -11.03 4.84 -0.47
N ALA A 209 -10.93 3.58 -0.06
CA ALA A 209 -11.26 2.45 -0.92
C ALA A 209 -12.73 2.54 -1.38
N PRO A 210 -13.01 2.34 -2.68
CA PRO A 210 -14.38 2.25 -3.17
C PRO A 210 -15.19 1.26 -2.34
N LYS A 211 -16.39 1.65 -1.90
CA LYS A 211 -17.24 0.73 -1.12
C LYS A 211 -17.64 -0.45 -2.00
N PHE A 212 -17.39 -1.67 -1.50
CA PHE A 212 -17.88 -2.88 -2.15
C PHE A 212 -19.43 -2.85 -2.18
N LYS A 213 -20.02 -2.85 -3.37
CA LYS A 213 -21.47 -2.96 -3.53
C LYS A 213 -21.84 -4.44 -3.53
N ASN A 214 -22.37 -4.94 -2.42
CA ASN A 214 -22.90 -6.29 -2.37
C ASN A 214 -23.96 -6.46 -3.49
N PRO A 215 -23.89 -7.53 -4.29
CA PRO A 215 -25.00 -7.87 -5.16
C PRO A 215 -26.26 -8.06 -4.29
N PRO A 216 -27.45 -7.67 -4.78
CA PRO A 216 -28.67 -7.83 -4.01
C PRO A 216 -28.87 -9.31 -3.66
N LEU A 217 -28.99 -9.62 -2.37
CA LEU A 217 -29.19 -10.99 -1.85
C LEU A 217 -30.46 -11.65 -2.41
N PHE A 218 -31.41 -10.85 -2.88
CA PHE A 218 -32.65 -11.32 -3.50
C PHE A 218 -32.80 -10.76 -4.90
N PHE A 219 -32.70 -11.64 -5.90
CA PHE A 219 -33.26 -11.35 -7.22
C PHE A 219 -34.78 -11.48 -7.13
N LYS A 220 -35.52 -10.37 -7.26
CA LYS A 220 -36.98 -10.45 -7.47
C LYS A 220 -37.21 -11.26 -8.74
N LYS A 221 -37.75 -12.49 -8.62
CA LYS A 221 -38.23 -13.26 -9.78
C LYS A 221 -39.21 -12.38 -10.55
N LYS A 222 -38.89 -12.07 -11.82
CA LYS A 222 -39.86 -11.44 -12.72
C LYS A 222 -41.07 -12.37 -12.85
N LYS A 223 -42.24 -11.94 -12.37
CA LYS A 223 -43.50 -12.62 -12.65
C LYS A 223 -43.66 -12.69 -14.17
N HIS A 224 -43.63 -13.89 -14.73
CA HIS A 224 -44.04 -14.10 -16.10
C HIS A 224 -45.54 -13.84 -16.16
N HIS A 225 -45.95 -12.74 -16.80
CA HIS A 225 -47.32 -12.57 -17.22
C HIS A 225 -47.54 -13.53 -18.38
N ILE A 226 -48.23 -14.64 -18.10
CA ILE A 226 -48.80 -15.51 -19.12
C ILE A 226 -49.87 -14.67 -19.82
N LYS A 227 -49.68 -14.43 -21.12
CA LYS A 227 -50.73 -13.88 -21.99
C LYS A 227 -51.72 -14.97 -22.35
#